data_AF-A0A924QK74-F1
#
_entry.id   AF-A0A924QK74-F1
#
_cell.length_a   1.000
_cell.length_b   1.000
_cell.length_c   1.000
_cell.angle_alpha   90.00
_cell.angle_beta   90.00
_cell.angle_gamma   90.00
#
_symmetry.space_group_name_H-M   'P 1'
#
loop_
_entity.id
_entity.type
_entity.pdbx_description
1 polymer ?
#
loop_
_entity_poly.entity_id
_entity_poly.type
_entity_poly.pdbx_seq_one_letter_code
_entity_poly.pdbx_strand_id
1 'polypeptide(L)'
;KITGGNSDDGSLLTLFFCAAAHAAPKTLLTEKSANTLLRKIQKAGFKPEAAYLFIADHAPAAYQSDYAQLWTHFVEEASGLLQSDAVGATNDALALLRRECNVK
;
A
#
# COMPACT_ATOMS: atom_id res chain seq x y z
N LYS A 1 13.18 -17.52 18.19
CA LYS A 1 12.75 -16.81 16.97
C LYS A 1 11.83 -15.70 17.40
N ILE A 2 12.21 -14.45 17.12
CA ILE A 2 11.63 -13.23 17.68
C ILE A 2 10.30 -12.95 16.97
N THR A 3 9.18 -13.24 17.61
CA THR A 3 7.85 -12.76 17.20
C THR A 3 7.36 -11.85 18.32
N GLY A 4 7.88 -10.63 18.34
CA GLY A 4 7.58 -9.62 19.35
C GLY A 4 7.27 -8.25 18.75
N GLY A 5 6.68 -8.21 17.55
CA GLY A 5 6.38 -6.97 16.83
C GLY A 5 6.42 -7.04 15.29
N ASN A 6 6.69 -8.21 14.71
CA ASN A 6 6.87 -8.35 13.27
C ASN A 6 5.51 -8.49 12.56
N SER A 7 4.85 -7.37 12.24
CA SER A 7 3.92 -7.38 11.10
C SER A 7 4.74 -7.73 9.85
N ASP A 8 4.30 -8.73 9.09
CA ASP A 8 4.91 -9.05 7.81
C ASP A 8 4.81 -7.85 6.85
N ASP A 9 5.79 -7.71 5.96
CA ASP A 9 5.87 -6.60 5.00
C ASP A 9 4.58 -6.45 4.20
N GLY A 10 3.90 -7.55 3.85
CA GLY A 10 2.61 -7.54 3.16
C GLY A 10 1.51 -6.85 3.97
N SER A 11 1.43 -7.10 5.29
CA SER A 11 0.50 -6.41 6.19
C SER A 11 0.80 -4.91 6.29
N LEU A 12 2.08 -4.54 6.38
CA LEU A 12 2.53 -3.14 6.45
C LEU A 12 2.22 -2.40 5.14
N LEU A 13 2.59 -2.98 4.00
CA LEU A 13 2.29 -2.42 2.68
C LEU A 13 0.79 -2.28 2.44
N THR A 14 -0.03 -3.22 2.92
CA THR A 14 -1.49 -3.09 2.85
C THR A 14 -2.00 -1.91 3.66
N LEU A 15 -1.47 -1.68 4.87
CA LEU A 15 -1.83 -0.54 5.71
C LEU A 15 -1.44 0.78 5.04
N PHE A 16 -0.19 0.87 4.56
CA PHE A 16 0.34 2.07 3.91
C PHE A 16 -0.41 2.37 2.61
N PHE A 17 -0.69 1.35 1.80
CA PHE A 17 -1.50 1.49 0.60
C PHE A 17 -2.91 2.02 0.92
N CYS A 18 -3.57 1.50 1.97
CA CYS A 18 -4.87 2.02 2.39
C CYS A 18 -4.80 3.50 2.81
N ALA A 19 -3.76 3.89 3.55
CA ALA A 19 -3.55 5.29 3.93
C ALA A 19 -3.35 6.19 2.71
N ALA A 20 -2.48 5.78 1.77
CA ALA A 20 -2.20 6.49 0.52
C ALA A 20 -3.41 6.57 -0.44
N ALA A 21 -4.33 5.60 -0.37
CA ALA A 21 -5.59 5.59 -1.10
C ALA A 21 -6.72 6.36 -0.40
N HIS A 22 -6.43 7.00 0.75
CA HIS A 22 -7.42 7.64 1.63
C HIS A 22 -8.58 6.70 1.99
N ALA A 23 -8.23 5.50 2.44
CA ALA A 23 -9.13 4.51 2.97
C ALA A 23 -8.80 4.22 4.44
N ALA A 24 -9.75 3.64 5.16
CA ALA A 24 -9.47 3.16 6.51
C ALA A 24 -8.30 2.15 6.48
N PRO A 25 -7.28 2.29 7.35
CA PRO A 25 -6.14 1.38 7.38
C PRO A 25 -6.59 -0.06 7.65
N LYS A 26 -6.16 -0.99 6.81
CA LYS A 26 -6.41 -2.43 6.94
C LYS A 26 -5.13 -3.20 6.65
N THR A 27 -4.94 -4.32 7.35
CA THR A 27 -3.84 -5.27 7.08
C THR A 27 -4.22 -6.35 6.06
N LEU A 28 -5.47 -6.38 5.62
CA LEU A 28 -6.00 -7.34 4.66
C LEU A 28 -7.09 -6.69 3.81
N LEU A 29 -6.96 -6.82 2.50
CA LEU A 29 -7.95 -6.40 1.52
C LEU A 29 -8.63 -7.60 0.91
N THR A 30 -9.91 -7.44 0.55
CA THR A 30 -10.53 -8.33 -0.43
C THR A 30 -10.22 -7.81 -1.84
N GLU A 31 -10.18 -8.69 -2.83
CA GLU A 31 -10.02 -8.28 -4.24
C GLU A 31 -11.02 -7.21 -4.65
N LYS A 32 -12.27 -7.31 -4.19
CA LYS A 32 -13.30 -6.30 -4.44
C LYS A 32 -12.92 -4.93 -3.88
N SER A 33 -12.43 -4.89 -2.64
CA SER A 33 -11.99 -3.64 -2.01
C SER A 33 -10.72 -3.09 -2.67
N ALA A 34 -9.76 -3.95 -3.02
CA ALA A 34 -8.55 -3.56 -3.75
C ALA A 34 -8.90 -2.93 -5.10
N ASN A 35 -9.74 -3.58 -5.91
CA ASN A 35 -10.23 -3.02 -7.18
C ASN A 35 -10.92 -1.67 -7.01
N THR A 36 -11.69 -1.49 -5.93
CA THR A 36 -12.35 -0.21 -5.65
C THR A 36 -11.34 0.90 -5.37
N LEU A 37 -10.30 0.60 -4.59
CA LEU A 37 -9.22 1.54 -4.29
C LEU A 37 -8.39 1.85 -5.54
N LEU A 38 -8.04 0.86 -6.34
CA LEU A 38 -7.32 1.03 -7.60
C LEU A 38 -8.04 1.98 -8.55
N ARG A 39 -9.34 1.76 -8.78
CA ARG A 39 -10.15 2.65 -9.63
C ARG A 39 -10.24 4.07 -9.08
N LYS A 40 -10.28 4.22 -7.74
CA LYS A 40 -10.27 5.54 -7.10
C LYS A 40 -8.93 6.24 -7.34
N ILE A 41 -7.81 5.52 -7.18
CA ILE A 41 -6.46 6.04 -7.41
C ILE A 41 -6.29 6.47 -8.87
N GLN A 42 -6.67 5.62 -9.83
CA GLN A 42 -6.59 5.94 -11.26
C GLN A 42 -7.44 7.17 -11.66
N LYS A 43 -8.55 7.42 -10.94
CA LYS A 43 -9.43 8.55 -11.21
C LYS A 43 -9.05 9.84 -10.48
N ALA A 44 -8.59 9.73 -9.24
CA ALA A 44 -8.42 10.86 -8.32
C ALA A 44 -6.97 11.12 -7.91
N GLY A 45 -6.03 10.31 -8.39
CA GLY A 45 -4.61 10.36 -8.06
C GLY A 45 -4.23 9.44 -6.89
N PHE A 46 -2.94 9.11 -6.85
CA PHE A 46 -2.29 8.39 -5.75
C PHE A 46 -1.56 9.41 -4.86
N LYS A 47 -1.62 9.24 -3.53
CA LYS A 47 -0.96 10.15 -2.58
C LYS A 47 -0.05 9.39 -1.61
N PRO A 48 1.16 9.01 -2.05
CA PRO A 48 2.14 8.31 -1.23
C PRO A 48 2.47 9.02 0.09
N GLU A 49 2.39 10.35 0.13
CA GLU A 49 2.71 11.21 1.26
C GLU A 49 1.87 10.89 2.49
N ALA A 50 0.60 10.49 2.29
CA ALA A 50 -0.29 10.14 3.40
C ALA A 50 0.17 8.91 4.17
N ALA A 51 0.89 7.98 3.53
CA ALA A 51 1.46 6.82 4.21
C ALA A 51 2.73 7.18 4.99
N TYR A 52 3.57 8.10 4.51
CA TYR A 52 4.72 8.58 5.29
C TYR A 52 4.27 9.30 6.57
N LEU A 53 3.21 10.13 6.49
CA LEU A 53 2.60 10.75 7.66
C LEU A 53 2.05 9.69 8.62
N PHE A 54 1.35 8.68 8.09
CA PHE A 54 0.85 7.57 8.90
C PHE A 54 1.98 6.81 9.62
N ILE A 55 3.11 6.57 8.96
CA ILE A 55 4.29 5.93 9.58
C ILE A 55 4.84 6.81 10.71
N ALA A 56 4.99 8.11 10.48
CA ALA A 56 5.51 9.04 11.49
C ALA A 56 4.59 9.12 12.73
N ASP A 57 3.27 9.11 12.53
CA ASP A 57 2.27 9.27 13.60
C ASP A 57 2.04 7.98 14.41
N HIS A 58 2.21 6.80 13.79
CA HIS A 58 1.78 5.54 14.39
C HIS A 58 2.89 4.51 14.61
N ALA A 59 3.98 4.54 13.82
CA ALA A 59 5.04 3.55 13.99
C ALA A 59 5.98 3.93 15.14
N PRO A 60 6.45 2.95 15.93
CA PRO A 60 7.49 3.21 16.94
C PRO A 60 8.74 3.81 16.28
N ALA A 61 9.37 4.79 16.92
CA ALA A 61 10.50 5.53 16.36
C ALA A 61 11.63 4.62 15.82
N ALA A 62 11.88 3.49 16.47
CA ALA A 62 12.88 2.51 16.05
C ALA A 62 12.59 1.86 14.68
N TYR A 63 11.33 1.83 14.23
CA TYR A 63 10.91 1.20 12.98
C TYR A 63 10.49 2.20 11.90
N GLN A 64 10.40 3.49 12.22
CA GLN A 64 9.93 4.51 11.27
C GLN A 64 10.78 4.58 10.01
N SER A 65 12.12 4.53 10.16
CA SER A 65 13.03 4.53 9.02
C SER A 65 12.85 3.31 8.13
N ASP A 66 12.78 2.12 8.73
CA ASP A 66 12.64 0.86 7.99
C ASP A 66 11.29 0.80 7.25
N TYR A 67 10.21 1.23 7.89
CA TYR A 67 8.88 1.27 7.26
C TYR A 67 8.79 2.32 6.16
N ALA A 68 9.43 3.48 6.34
CA ALA A 68 9.51 4.50 5.30
C ALA A 68 10.30 4.00 4.09
N GLN A 69 11.41 3.28 4.31
CA GLN A 69 12.18 2.67 3.23
C GLN A 69 11.36 1.59 2.50
N LEU A 70 10.69 0.70 3.23
CA LEU A 70 9.80 -0.31 2.66
C LEU A 70 8.72 0.34 1.77
N TRP A 71 8.07 1.39 2.29
CA TRP A 71 7.06 2.13 1.52
C TRP A 71 7.64 2.80 0.28
N THR A 72 8.84 3.38 0.39
CA THR A 72 9.52 4.05 -0.72
C THR A 72 9.77 3.09 -1.87
N HIS A 73 10.31 1.90 -1.59
CA HIS A 73 10.56 0.88 -2.61
C HIS A 73 9.27 0.44 -3.31
N PHE A 74 8.19 0.25 -2.56
CA PHE A 74 6.88 -0.06 -3.16
C PHE A 74 6.38 1.06 -4.07
N VAL A 75 6.49 2.32 -3.64
CA VAL A 75 6.02 3.49 -4.41
C VAL A 75 6.83 3.64 -5.70
N GLU A 76 8.15 3.46 -5.66
CA GLU A 76 9.03 3.53 -6.83
C GLU A 76 8.62 2.51 -7.91
N GLU A 77 8.29 1.28 -7.51
CA GLU A 77 7.87 0.23 -8.45
C GLU A 77 6.42 0.41 -8.90
N ALA A 78 5.51 0.69 -7.98
CA ALA A 78 4.07 0.58 -8.21
C ALA A 78 3.44 1.85 -8.79
N SER A 79 4.00 3.04 -8.54
CA SER A 79 3.32 4.32 -8.82
C SER A 79 2.91 4.50 -10.27
N GLY A 80 3.76 4.08 -11.21
CA GLY A 80 3.45 4.16 -12.65
C GLY A 80 2.27 3.26 -13.03
N LEU A 81 2.19 2.07 -12.45
CA LEU A 81 1.13 1.11 -12.73
C LEU A 81 -0.19 1.50 -12.05
N LEU A 82 -0.13 1.92 -10.78
CA LEU A 82 -1.30 2.30 -9.99
C LEU A 82 -2.04 3.52 -10.58
N GLN A 83 -1.32 4.42 -11.24
CA GLN A 83 -1.88 5.64 -11.83
C GLN A 83 -2.13 5.53 -13.33
N SER A 84 -1.80 4.41 -13.96
CA SER A 84 -2.02 4.19 -15.38
C SER A 84 -3.52 4.08 -15.70
N ASP A 85 -3.94 4.72 -16.79
CA ASP A 85 -5.28 4.67 -17.37
C ASP A 85 -5.38 3.72 -18.57
N ALA A 86 -4.29 3.00 -18.88
CA ALA A 86 -4.26 2.06 -20.00
C ALA A 86 -5.28 0.92 -19.84
N VAL A 87 -5.76 0.38 -20.96
CA VAL A 87 -6.64 -0.78 -20.96
C VAL A 87 -5.92 -1.97 -20.30
N GLY A 88 -6.49 -2.49 -19.22
CA GLY A 88 -5.89 -3.57 -18.43
C GLY A 88 -5.10 -3.12 -17.20
N ALA A 89 -4.78 -1.83 -17.07
CA ALA A 89 -3.98 -1.31 -15.95
C ALA A 89 -4.54 -1.67 -14.58
N THR A 90 -5.86 -1.70 -14.40
CA THR A 90 -6.48 -2.12 -13.12
C THR A 90 -6.20 -3.60 -12.80
N ASN A 91 -6.15 -4.49 -13.80
CA ASN A 91 -5.87 -5.91 -13.59
C ASN A 91 -4.39 -6.13 -13.24
N ASP A 92 -3.50 -5.41 -13.93
CA ASP A 92 -2.06 -5.48 -13.68
C ASP A 92 -1.73 -4.90 -12.30
N ALA A 93 -2.35 -3.76 -11.95
CA ALA A 93 -2.24 -3.17 -10.63
C ALA A 93 -2.77 -4.11 -9.53
N LEU A 94 -3.87 -4.85 -9.79
CA LEU A 94 -4.36 -5.85 -8.87
C LEU A 94 -3.39 -7.03 -8.71
N ALA A 95 -2.74 -7.47 -9.80
CA ALA A 95 -1.71 -8.50 -9.75
C ALA A 95 -0.51 -8.06 -8.90
N LEU A 96 -0.08 -6.80 -9.04
CA LEU A 96 0.95 -6.20 -8.18
C LEU A 96 0.51 -6.20 -6.71
N LEU A 97 -0.73 -5.76 -6.41
CA LEU A 97 -1.23 -5.76 -5.04
C LEU A 97 -1.33 -7.17 -4.45
N ARG A 98 -1.66 -8.21 -5.22
CA ARG A 98 -1.65 -9.60 -4.73
C ARG A 98 -0.25 -10.12 -4.41
N ARG A 99 0.79 -9.53 -5.01
CA ARG A 99 2.19 -9.91 -4.81
C ARG A 99 2.80 -9.22 -3.59
N GLU A 100 2.55 -7.92 -3.47
CA GLU A 100 3.19 -7.04 -2.48
C GLU A 100 2.32 -6.81 -1.23
N CYS A 101 0.99 -6.91 -1.36
CA CYS A 101 0.05 -6.66 -0.28
C CYS A 101 -0.75 -7.92 0.06
N ASN A 102 -1.39 -7.90 1.22
CA ASN A 102 -2.30 -8.95 1.66
C ASN A 102 -3.68 -8.73 1.03
N VAL A 103 -3.89 -9.37 -0.12
CA VAL A 103 -5.17 -9.38 -0.85
C VAL A 103 -5.71 -10.81 -0.92
N LYS A 104 -6.99 -11.00 -0.55
CA LYS A 104 -7.71 -12.28 -0.60
C LYS A 104 -8.99 -12.24 -1.43
#